data_AF-A0A382KXJ1-F1
#
_entry.id   AF-A0A382KXJ1-F1
#
_cell.length_a   1.000
_cell.length_b   1.000
_cell.length_c   1.000
_cell.angle_alpha   90.00
_cell.angle_beta   90.00
_cell.angle_gamma   90.00
#
_symmetry.space_group_name_H-M   'P 1'
#
loop_
_entity.id
_entity.type
_entity.pdbx_description
1 polymer ?
#
loop_
_entity_poly.entity_id
_entity_poly.type
_entity_poly.pdbx_seq_one_letter_code
_entity_poly.pdbx_strand_id
1 'polypeptide(L)' 'MAIAETMSDQLLDYCKEHSKANSSMLVELEKYTFANEDVPQMISGQLVGNLLQSIILMIRAKQIV' A
#
# COMPACT_ATOMS: atom_id res chain seq x y z
N MET A 1 1.82 -21.89 17.50
CA MET A 1 2.07 -21.37 16.13
C MET A 1 0.91 -20.49 15.64
N ALA A 2 -0.36 -20.84 15.89
CA ALA A 2 -1.53 -20.06 15.45
C ALA A 2 -1.62 -18.61 15.99
N ILE A 3 -1.30 -18.36 17.27
CA ILE A 3 -1.54 -17.03 17.90
C ILE A 3 -0.70 -15.91 17.26
N ALA A 4 0.53 -16.20 16.83
CA ALA A 4 1.43 -15.21 16.24
C ALA A 4 0.98 -14.78 14.82
N GLU A 5 0.45 -15.72 14.03
CA GLU A 5 -0.13 -15.41 12.71
C GLU A 5 -1.44 -14.62 12.85
N THR A 6 -2.32 -14.99 13.80
CA THR A 6 -3.58 -14.27 14.03
C THR A 6 -3.35 -12.82 14.50
N MET A 7 -2.34 -12.57 15.32
CA MET A 7 -1.94 -11.21 15.71
C MET A 7 -1.39 -10.38 14.54
N SER A 8 -0.75 -11.05 13.57
CA SER A 8 -0.17 -10.38 12.39
C SER A 8 -1.25 -9.82 11.47
N ASP A 9 -2.31 -10.59 11.20
CA ASP A 9 -3.38 -10.16 10.29
C ASP A 9 -4.21 -9.03 10.89
N GLN A 10 -4.56 -9.14 12.18
CA GLN A 10 -5.28 -8.08 12.88
C GLN A 10 -4.48 -6.77 12.96
N LEU A 11 -3.16 -6.87 13.16
CA LEU A 11 -2.27 -5.70 13.15
C LEU A 11 -2.19 -5.08 11.76
N LEU A 12 -2.12 -5.91 10.71
CA LEU A 12 -2.08 -5.43 9.34
C LEU A 12 -3.37 -4.70 8.97
N ASP A 13 -4.53 -5.24 9.35
CA ASP A 13 -5.82 -4.60 9.12
C ASP A 13 -5.94 -3.30 9.92
N TYR A 14 -5.54 -3.30 11.20
CA TYR A 14 -5.45 -2.07 11.99
C TYR A 14 -4.59 -1.01 11.28
N CYS A 15 -3.42 -1.39 10.76
CA CYS A 15 -2.57 -0.46 10.00
C CYS A 15 -3.25 0.05 8.73
N LYS A 16 -3.99 -0.77 7.99
CA LYS A 16 -4.71 -0.34 6.77
C LYS A 16 -5.86 0.60 7.09
N GLU A 17 -6.63 0.32 8.15
CA GLU A 17 -7.79 1.10 8.59
C GLU A 17 -7.39 2.46 9.18
N HIS A 18 -6.29 2.51 9.92
CA HIS A 18 -5.84 3.72 10.61
C HIS A 18 -4.74 4.51 9.86
N SER A 19 -4.25 4.00 8.74
CA SER A 19 -3.39 4.76 7.82
C SER A 19 -4.20 5.50 6.76
N LYS A 20 -3.55 6.41 6.05
CA LYS A 20 -4.18 7.12 4.92
C LYS A 20 -4.70 6.12 3.89
N ALA A 21 -5.97 6.22 3.52
CA ALA A 21 -6.56 5.38 2.47
C ALA A 21 -6.02 5.76 1.09
N ASN A 22 -5.96 4.78 0.19
CA ASN A 22 -5.68 5.03 -1.23
C ASN A 22 -6.79 5.89 -1.86
N SER A 23 -6.44 6.71 -2.84
CA SER A 23 -7.42 7.42 -3.66
C SER A 23 -8.21 6.43 -4.52
N SER A 24 -9.40 6.83 -4.99
CA SER A 24 -10.22 6.02 -5.90
C SER A 24 -9.41 5.55 -7.12
N MET A 25 -8.61 6.44 -7.70
CA MET A 25 -7.73 6.15 -8.83
C MET A 25 -6.71 5.05 -8.51
N LEU A 26 -6.09 5.07 -7.32
CA LEU A 26 -5.12 4.04 -6.94
C LEU A 26 -5.79 2.69 -6.66
N VAL A 27 -7.00 2.69 -6.10
CA VAL A 27 -7.81 1.47 -5.91
C VAL A 27 -8.21 0.87 -7.26
N GLU A 28 -8.58 1.70 -8.23
CA GLU A 28 -8.90 1.25 -9.59
C GLU A 28 -7.67 0.70 -10.31
N LEU A 29 -6.51 1.37 -10.17
CA LEU A 29 -5.24 0.90 -10.72
C LEU A 29 -4.87 -0.47 -10.16
N GLU A 30 -4.95 -0.66 -8.84
CA GLU A 30 -4.68 -1.95 -8.20
C GLU A 30 -5.60 -3.05 -8.75
N LYS A 31 -6.91 -2.81 -8.80
CA LYS A 31 -7.88 -3.77 -9.37
C LYS A 31 -7.57 -4.11 -10.83
N TYR A 32 -7.22 -3.10 -11.62
CA TYR A 32 -6.86 -3.30 -13.02
C TYR A 32 -5.60 -4.15 -13.14
N THR A 33 -4.55 -3.85 -12.39
CA THR A 33 -3.29 -4.61 -12.39
C THR A 33 -3.53 -6.08 -12.01
N PHE A 34 -4.31 -6.34 -10.95
CA PHE A 34 -4.67 -7.70 -10.55
C PHE A 34 -5.48 -8.49 -11.59
N ALA A 35 -6.24 -7.80 -12.45
CA ALA A 35 -7.05 -8.44 -13.47
C ALA A 35 -6.32 -8.64 -14.81
N ASN A 36 -5.25 -7.89 -15.10
CA ASN A 36 -4.66 -7.81 -16.44
C ASN A 36 -3.16 -8.14 -16.51
N GLU A 37 -2.43 -8.07 -15.40
CA GLU A 37 -0.98 -8.32 -15.39
C GLU A 37 -0.66 -9.73 -14.89
N ASP A 38 0.38 -10.35 -15.47
CA ASP A 38 0.80 -11.71 -15.11
C ASP A 38 1.38 -11.82 -13.69
N VAL A 39 1.93 -10.72 -13.15
CA VAL A 39 2.58 -10.68 -11.82
C VAL A 39 2.10 -9.47 -11.01
N PRO A 40 0.82 -9.43 -10.60
CA PRO A 40 0.22 -8.27 -9.97
C PRO A 40 0.71 -8.00 -8.54
N GLN A 41 1.43 -8.92 -7.91
CA GLN A 41 2.00 -8.73 -6.56
C GLN A 41 3.20 -7.76 -6.55
N MET A 42 3.64 -7.28 -7.71
CA MET A 42 4.76 -6.33 -7.83
C MET A 42 4.38 -4.87 -7.55
N ILE A 43 3.08 -4.52 -7.56
CA ILE A 43 2.64 -3.17 -7.17
C ILE A 43 2.78 -2.97 -5.66
N SER A 44 3.24 -1.79 -5.27
CA SER A 44 3.26 -1.37 -3.86
C SER A 44 1.85 -1.16 -3.34
N GLY A 45 1.47 -1.89 -2.28
CA GLY A 45 0.20 -1.71 -1.58
C GLY A 45 0.13 -0.40 -0.77
N GLN A 46 -1.06 -0.10 -0.23
CA GLN A 46 -1.40 1.16 0.48
C GLN A 46 -0.33 1.63 1.48
N LEU A 47 0.15 0.76 2.36
CA LEU A 47 1.10 1.14 3.42
C LEU A 47 2.45 1.57 2.84
N VAL A 48 2.98 0.83 1.87
CA VAL A 48 4.25 1.15 1.19
C VAL A 48 4.09 2.42 0.36
N GLY A 49 2.97 2.56 -0.38
CA GLY A 49 2.66 3.77 -1.14
C GLY A 49 2.58 5.03 -0.27
N ASN A 50 1.94 4.92 0.91
CA ASN A 50 1.87 6.00 1.88
C ASN A 50 3.26 6.42 2.40
N LEU A 51 4.14 5.44 2.67
CA LEU A 51 5.49 5.72 3.11
C LEU A 51 6.29 6.46 2.03
N LEU A 52 6.25 5.98 0.79
CA LEU A 52 6.92 6.63 -0.35
C LEU A 52 6.41 8.06 -0.57
N GLN A 53 5.09 8.26 -0.53
CA GLN A 53 4.49 9.59 -0.63
C GLN A 53 4.95 10.49 0.52
N SER A 54 5.01 9.97 1.74
CA SER A 54 5.49 10.71 2.90
C SER A 54 6.94 11.15 2.72
N ILE A 55 7.81 10.28 2.22
CA ILE A 55 9.21 10.61 1.92
C ILE A 55 9.30 11.74 0.90
N ILE A 56 8.58 11.64 -0.22
CA ILE A 56 8.52 12.66 -1.27
C ILE A 56 8.13 14.03 -0.68
N LEU A 57 7.10 14.06 0.17
CA LEU A 57 6.61 15.28 0.81
C LEU A 57 7.61 15.84 1.84
N MET A 58 8.19 14.97 2.67
CA MET A 58 9.16 15.36 3.71
C MET A 58 10.40 16.01 3.11
N ILE A 59 10.93 15.43 2.02
CA ILE A 59 12.14 15.96 1.36
C ILE A 59 11.83 17.09 0.38
N ARG A 60 10.55 17.44 0.19
CA ARG A 60 10.09 18.42 -0.81
C ARG A 60 10.66 18.13 -2.20
N ALA A 61 10.61 16.86 -2.61
CA ALA A 61 11.20 16.41 -3.87
C ALA A 61 10.57 17.20 -5.04
N LYS A 62 11.42 17.80 -5.86
CA LYS A 62 11.01 18.43 -7.14
C LYS A 62 11.25 17.53 -8.34
N GLN A 63 12.05 16.49 -8.16
CA GLN A 63 12.41 15.50 -9.16
C GLN A 63 12.40 14.12 -8.50
N ILE A 64 11.75 13.17 -9.16
CA ILE A 64 11.65 11.75 -8.76
C ILE A 64 12.18 10.95 -9.95
N VAL A 65 12.98 9.91 -9.68
CA VAL A 65 13.57 9.01 -10.68
C VAL A 65 13.00 7.60 -10.55
#